data_AF-A0AAE6KRR9-F1
#
_entry.id   AF-A0AAE6KRR9-F1
#
_cell.length_a   1.000
_cell.length_b   1.000
_cell.length_c   1.000
_cell.angle_alpha   90.00
_cell.angle_beta   90.00
_cell.angle_gamma   90.00
#
_symmetry.space_group_name_H-M   'P 1'
#
loop_
_entity.id
_entity.type
_entity.pdbx_description
1 polymer ?
#
loop_
_entity_poly.entity_id
_entity_poly.type
_entity_poly.pdbx_seq_one_letter_code
_entity_poly.pdbx_strand_id
1 'polypeptide(L)'
;MKRRADNLVVFLGPSLPEAQAKRLAPCTVLPPARQGDVWRALRLRPRAIALVDGVFEAQPSVWHHELLAAMEAGVAVFGGGSMGALRAAELAPHGVVGVGRIFEWYRDGVVVDDSEVALLHADGEHGWRPLTVPMVNVRHAAACAAQARVLTRDAARALVDAGQSVFYQERTWGRVLEAVAPRWSASTRAAWDAWFPRGAEDLKRQDALACLRTAAEWVASGAPAPHGAPREPSSLVRRRRLVDDVTATQAGAVSSGQVLDVLRESPDAPALAEAGLRRALLAGWARTLGLGVSDAEVAVEEARWWQAQRVPASRREAHLARLGLDAVGLRRLCEELALERLVLTHSARLLPDGPSWDEALAAEARLSGAWADAAEAVDPTEGVGSS
;
A
#
# COMPACT_ATOMS: atom_id res chain seq x y z
N MET A 1 -3.99 -29.34 -4.68
CA MET A 1 -3.33 -28.21 -3.96
C MET A 1 -4.24 -27.73 -2.83
N LYS A 2 -3.84 -27.87 -1.56
CA LYS A 2 -4.58 -27.27 -0.43
C LYS A 2 -4.43 -25.74 -0.50
N ARG A 3 -5.53 -25.00 -0.68
CA ARG A 3 -5.54 -23.53 -0.58
C ARG A 3 -5.21 -23.15 0.87
N ARG A 4 -4.08 -22.48 1.11
CA ARG A 4 -3.74 -21.93 2.42
C ARG A 4 -4.58 -20.66 2.66
N ALA A 5 -5.10 -20.49 3.88
CA ALA A 5 -5.91 -19.33 4.25
C ALA A 5 -5.15 -18.00 4.09
N ASP A 6 -3.82 -18.02 4.27
CA ASP A 6 -2.96 -16.83 4.18
C ASP A 6 -2.82 -16.27 2.75
N ASN A 7 -3.32 -16.98 1.73
CA ASN A 7 -3.29 -16.49 0.35
C ASN A 7 -4.23 -15.30 0.10
N LEU A 8 -5.28 -15.16 0.92
CA LEU A 8 -6.24 -14.08 0.83
C LEU A 8 -6.42 -13.44 2.21
N VAL A 9 -6.02 -12.18 2.32
CA VAL A 9 -6.26 -11.37 3.52
C VAL A 9 -7.47 -10.47 3.26
N VAL A 10 -8.38 -10.38 4.23
CA VAL A 10 -9.63 -9.60 4.10
C VAL A 10 -9.75 -8.66 5.29
N PHE A 11 -9.82 -7.35 5.04
CA PHE A 11 -10.10 -6.35 6.08
C PHE A 11 -11.61 -6.13 6.18
N LEU A 12 -12.21 -6.56 7.29
CA LEU A 12 -13.66 -6.69 7.43
C LEU A 12 -14.14 -6.37 8.84
N GLY A 13 -15.33 -5.77 8.95
CA GLY A 13 -16.05 -5.58 10.20
C GLY A 13 -17.56 -5.43 9.96
N PRO A 14 -18.13 -4.21 10.01
CA PRO A 14 -19.58 -4.02 10.00
C PRO A 14 -20.28 -4.45 8.71
N SER A 15 -19.57 -4.54 7.58
CA SER A 15 -20.22 -4.86 6.30
C SER A 15 -20.59 -6.35 6.19
N LEU A 16 -19.85 -7.25 6.84
CA LEU A 16 -20.15 -8.69 6.79
C LEU A 16 -19.53 -9.41 8.01
N PRO A 17 -20.26 -10.32 8.70
CA PRO A 17 -19.67 -11.07 9.79
C PRO A 17 -18.56 -12.02 9.33
N GLU A 18 -17.47 -12.10 10.10
CA GLU A 18 -16.29 -12.94 9.82
C GLU A 18 -16.66 -14.40 9.52
N ALA A 19 -17.60 -14.97 10.28
CA ALA A 19 -18.06 -16.34 10.07
C ALA A 19 -18.66 -16.57 8.68
N GLN A 20 -19.28 -15.55 8.07
CA GLN A 20 -19.78 -15.65 6.70
C GLN A 20 -18.65 -15.56 5.68
N ALA A 21 -17.67 -14.68 5.91
CA ALA A 21 -16.49 -14.55 5.06
C ALA A 21 -15.71 -15.88 4.97
N LYS A 22 -15.45 -16.52 6.12
CA LYS A 22 -14.76 -17.81 6.19
C LYS A 22 -15.52 -18.96 5.54
N ARG A 23 -16.85 -18.87 5.43
CA ARG A 23 -17.67 -19.87 4.69
C ARG A 23 -17.58 -19.68 3.19
N LEU A 24 -17.33 -18.46 2.71
CA LEU A 24 -17.22 -18.18 1.28
C LEU A 24 -15.87 -18.61 0.71
N ALA A 25 -14.79 -18.38 1.46
CA ALA A 25 -13.45 -18.71 1.01
C ALA A 25 -12.51 -18.97 2.19
N PRO A 26 -11.46 -19.81 2.01
CA PRO A 26 -10.35 -19.87 2.95
C PRO A 26 -9.58 -18.55 2.89
N CYS A 27 -9.72 -17.73 3.93
CA CYS A 27 -9.08 -16.43 4.04
C CYS A 27 -8.69 -16.12 5.49
N THR A 28 -7.73 -15.21 5.63
CA THR A 28 -7.37 -14.59 6.90
C THR A 28 -8.13 -13.28 7.04
N VAL A 29 -9.08 -13.25 7.96
CA VAL A 29 -9.90 -12.06 8.23
C VAL A 29 -9.20 -11.21 9.30
N LEU A 30 -8.97 -9.95 8.97
CA LEU A 30 -8.43 -8.93 9.86
C LEU A 30 -9.53 -7.90 10.17
N PRO A 31 -9.42 -7.16 11.29
CA PRO A 31 -10.34 -6.06 11.63
C PRO A 31 -10.47 -5.00 10.51
N PRO A 32 -11.44 -4.06 10.59
CA PRO A 32 -11.49 -2.91 9.69
C PRO A 32 -10.14 -2.20 9.63
N ALA A 33 -9.64 -1.98 8.41
CA ALA A 33 -8.29 -1.46 8.18
C ALA A 33 -8.09 -0.07 8.79
N ARG A 34 -6.97 0.09 9.49
CA ARG A 34 -6.40 1.35 9.95
C ARG A 34 -5.10 1.64 9.21
N GLN A 35 -4.59 2.85 9.38
CA GLN A 35 -3.25 3.19 8.91
C GLN A 35 -2.19 2.18 9.40
N GLY A 36 -1.39 1.71 8.46
CA GLY A 36 -0.31 0.74 8.64
C GLY A 36 -0.75 -0.72 8.65
N ASP A 37 -2.05 -1.04 8.68
CA ASP A 37 -2.53 -2.42 8.74
C ASP A 37 -2.22 -3.20 7.46
N VAL A 38 -2.29 -2.54 6.30
CA VAL A 38 -2.00 -3.20 5.03
C VAL A 38 -0.52 -3.54 4.96
N TRP A 39 0.38 -2.65 5.40
CA TRP A 39 1.81 -2.99 5.51
C TRP A 39 2.08 -4.14 6.47
N ARG A 40 1.41 -4.16 7.63
CA ARG A 40 1.51 -5.29 8.58
C ARG A 40 1.06 -6.60 7.94
N ALA A 41 -0.03 -6.58 7.16
CA ALA A 41 -0.57 -7.74 6.49
C ALA A 41 0.36 -8.30 5.39
N LEU A 42 1.20 -7.46 4.76
CA LEU A 42 2.17 -7.94 3.77
C LEU A 42 3.17 -8.96 4.33
N ARG A 43 3.42 -8.97 5.64
CA ARG A 43 4.26 -9.99 6.29
C ARG A 43 3.68 -11.40 6.21
N LEU A 44 2.37 -11.53 6.01
CA LEU A 44 1.70 -12.81 5.75
C LEU A 44 1.98 -13.33 4.33
N ARG A 45 2.66 -12.55 3.49
CA ARG A 45 2.92 -12.81 2.06
C ARG A 45 1.64 -13.24 1.30
N PRO A 46 0.53 -12.48 1.42
CA PRO A 46 -0.71 -12.85 0.76
C PRO A 46 -0.57 -12.73 -0.76
N ARG A 47 -1.35 -13.52 -1.51
CA ARG A 47 -1.48 -13.33 -2.96
C ARG A 47 -2.45 -12.20 -3.29
N ALA A 48 -3.46 -12.01 -2.45
CA ALA A 48 -4.44 -10.95 -2.60
C ALA A 48 -4.86 -10.34 -1.26
N ILE A 49 -5.22 -9.07 -1.31
CA ILE A 49 -5.87 -8.34 -0.21
C ILE A 49 -7.24 -7.88 -0.71
N ALA A 50 -8.29 -8.19 0.04
CA ALA A 50 -9.62 -7.61 -0.13
C ALA A 50 -9.85 -6.58 0.98
N LEU A 51 -9.83 -5.30 0.62
CA LEU A 51 -10.19 -4.21 1.51
C LEU A 51 -11.71 -3.99 1.41
N VAL A 52 -12.43 -4.24 2.50
CA VAL A 52 -13.88 -3.97 2.59
C VAL A 52 -14.12 -2.82 3.55
N ASP A 53 -13.81 -3.05 4.82
CA ASP A 53 -14.05 -2.10 5.90
C ASP A 53 -12.75 -1.42 6.35
N GLY A 54 -12.90 -0.16 6.74
CA GLY A 54 -11.86 0.62 7.40
C GLY A 54 -12.49 1.52 8.45
N VAL A 55 -11.68 1.99 9.40
CA VAL A 55 -12.18 2.84 10.50
C VAL A 55 -12.18 4.32 10.13
N PHE A 56 -13.14 5.06 10.67
CA PHE A 56 -13.25 6.52 10.55
C PHE A 56 -12.89 7.23 11.86
N GLU A 57 -12.40 8.48 11.73
CA GLU A 57 -12.12 9.46 12.80
C GLU A 57 -11.12 9.05 13.89
N ALA A 58 -11.53 8.18 14.81
CA ALA A 58 -10.80 7.90 16.05
C ALA A 58 -9.40 7.34 15.80
N GLN A 59 -9.16 6.81 14.60
CA GLN A 59 -7.85 6.41 14.11
C GLN A 59 -7.71 6.81 12.64
N PRO A 60 -6.49 7.14 12.18
CA PRO A 60 -6.27 7.42 10.77
C PRO A 60 -6.71 6.25 9.89
N SER A 61 -7.47 6.57 8.85
CA SER A 61 -7.93 5.60 7.85
C SER A 61 -6.76 5.03 7.05
N VAL A 62 -6.98 3.87 6.44
CA VAL A 62 -5.97 3.24 5.57
C VAL A 62 -5.52 4.22 4.48
N TRP A 63 -4.20 4.34 4.29
CA TRP A 63 -3.64 5.23 3.29
C TRP A 63 -3.59 4.57 1.92
N HIS A 64 -3.84 5.35 0.86
CA HIS A 64 -3.66 4.91 -0.53
C HIS A 64 -2.28 4.33 -0.78
N HIS A 65 -1.27 4.94 -0.17
CA HIS A 65 0.11 4.50 -0.24
C HIS A 65 0.35 3.07 0.27
N GLU A 66 -0.47 2.56 1.18
CA GLU A 66 -0.34 1.18 1.63
C GLU A 66 -0.88 0.19 0.60
N LEU A 67 -1.96 0.57 -0.10
CA LEU A 67 -2.52 -0.24 -1.18
C LEU A 67 -1.59 -0.25 -2.41
N LEU A 68 -0.99 0.92 -2.73
CA LEU A 68 0.09 1.00 -3.72
C LEU A 68 1.28 0.12 -3.33
N ALA A 69 1.68 0.13 -2.05
CA ALA A 69 2.74 -0.72 -1.53
C ALA A 69 2.45 -2.22 -1.70
N ALA A 70 1.21 -2.63 -1.47
CA ALA A 70 0.80 -4.02 -1.66
C ALA A 70 0.92 -4.44 -3.14
N MET A 71 0.49 -3.59 -4.07
CA MET A 71 0.62 -3.86 -5.51
C MET A 71 2.08 -3.92 -5.95
N GLU A 72 2.94 -3.02 -5.45
CA GLU A 72 4.40 -3.08 -5.70
C GLU A 72 5.02 -4.39 -5.20
N ALA A 73 4.50 -4.95 -4.11
CA ALA A 73 4.93 -6.24 -3.58
C ALA A 73 4.35 -7.45 -4.35
N GLY A 74 3.65 -7.22 -5.46
CA GLY A 74 3.03 -8.26 -6.28
C GLY A 74 1.75 -8.84 -5.67
N VAL A 75 1.12 -8.14 -4.73
CA VAL A 75 -0.16 -8.53 -4.12
C VAL A 75 -1.31 -7.90 -4.90
N ALA A 76 -2.27 -8.72 -5.36
CA ALA A 76 -3.47 -8.18 -5.99
C ALA A 76 -4.37 -7.50 -4.95
N VAL A 77 -4.83 -6.28 -5.22
CA VAL A 77 -5.67 -5.53 -4.28
C VAL A 77 -7.08 -5.38 -4.86
N PHE A 78 -8.07 -5.83 -4.10
CA PHE A 78 -9.48 -5.68 -4.38
C PHE A 78 -10.08 -4.72 -3.35
N GLY A 79 -10.89 -3.78 -3.79
CA GLY A 79 -11.62 -2.89 -2.89
C GLY A 79 -13.09 -2.84 -3.24
N GLY A 80 -13.96 -3.03 -2.25
CA GLY A 80 -15.40 -3.03 -2.47
C GLY A 80 -16.17 -2.92 -1.17
N GLY A 81 -17.37 -2.33 -1.22
CA GLY A 81 -18.08 -1.92 -0.01
C GLY A 81 -17.33 -0.83 0.78
N SER A 82 -18.00 -0.25 1.78
CA SER A 82 -17.45 0.74 2.72
C SER A 82 -16.25 1.59 2.23
N MET A 83 -15.13 1.57 2.97
CA MET A 83 -13.91 2.33 2.69
C MET A 83 -13.10 1.69 1.56
N GLY A 84 -13.25 0.38 1.35
CA GLY A 84 -12.60 -0.32 0.24
C GLY A 84 -13.04 0.17 -1.12
N ALA A 85 -14.32 0.46 -1.30
CA ALA A 85 -14.89 1.01 -2.52
C ALA A 85 -14.35 2.42 -2.83
N LEU A 86 -14.29 3.28 -1.81
CA LEU A 86 -13.68 4.62 -1.92
C LEU A 86 -12.23 4.51 -2.38
N ARG A 87 -11.41 3.73 -1.66
CA ARG A 87 -9.99 3.54 -1.99
C ARG A 87 -9.78 2.89 -3.35
N ALA A 88 -10.66 1.99 -3.76
CA ALA A 88 -10.62 1.42 -5.09
C ALA A 88 -10.96 2.43 -6.18
N ALA A 89 -11.93 3.33 -5.97
CA ALA A 89 -12.23 4.38 -6.95
C ALA A 89 -11.04 5.31 -7.15
N GLU A 90 -10.36 5.68 -6.07
CA GLU A 90 -9.18 6.54 -6.10
C GLU A 90 -7.96 5.85 -6.74
N LEU A 91 -7.85 4.52 -6.60
CA LEU A 91 -6.69 3.75 -7.04
C LEU A 91 -6.94 2.81 -8.23
N ALA A 92 -8.12 2.84 -8.83
CA ALA A 92 -8.42 2.08 -10.05
C ALA A 92 -7.45 2.40 -11.20
N PRO A 93 -7.08 3.67 -11.47
CA PRO A 93 -6.04 4.00 -12.46
C PRO A 93 -4.65 3.43 -12.14
N HIS A 94 -4.45 2.99 -10.90
CA HIS A 94 -3.18 2.45 -10.40
C HIS A 94 -3.18 0.92 -10.30
N GLY A 95 -4.31 0.25 -10.58
CA GLY A 95 -4.42 -1.22 -10.63
C GLY A 95 -5.22 -1.85 -9.50
N VAL A 96 -5.78 -1.08 -8.56
CA VAL A 96 -6.72 -1.63 -7.57
C VAL A 96 -8.01 -2.04 -8.28
N VAL A 97 -8.46 -3.26 -8.04
CA VAL A 97 -9.69 -3.80 -8.63
C VAL A 97 -10.87 -3.38 -7.78
N GLY A 98 -11.66 -2.43 -8.29
CA GLY A 98 -12.90 -2.02 -7.66
C GLY A 98 -14.04 -3.00 -7.90
N VAL A 99 -14.80 -3.30 -6.85
CA VAL A 99 -15.91 -4.27 -6.89
C VAL A 99 -17.15 -3.70 -6.23
N GLY A 100 -18.29 -3.88 -6.89
CA GLY A 100 -19.61 -3.57 -6.34
C GLY A 100 -20.11 -2.17 -6.68
N ARG A 101 -21.35 -1.92 -6.26
CA ARG A 101 -22.12 -0.73 -6.63
C ARG A 101 -21.59 0.55 -5.99
N ILE A 102 -21.11 0.47 -4.74
CA ILE A 102 -20.55 1.62 -4.02
C ILE A 102 -19.27 2.08 -4.71
N PHE A 103 -18.45 1.15 -5.21
CA PHE A 103 -17.29 1.49 -6.03
C PHE A 103 -17.70 2.18 -7.33
N GLU A 104 -18.69 1.64 -8.06
CA GLU A 104 -19.23 2.28 -9.27
C GLU A 104 -19.72 3.70 -8.97
N TRP A 105 -20.42 3.90 -7.85
CA TRP A 105 -20.91 5.22 -7.45
C TRP A 105 -19.79 6.23 -7.19
N TYR A 106 -18.71 5.83 -6.54
CA TYR A 106 -17.55 6.71 -6.36
C TYR A 106 -16.82 6.97 -7.68
N ARG A 107 -16.57 5.92 -8.49
CA ARG A 107 -15.91 6.03 -9.79
C ARG A 107 -16.65 6.98 -10.74
N ASP A 108 -17.98 6.88 -10.76
CA ASP A 108 -18.83 7.64 -11.67
C ASP A 108 -19.27 9.01 -11.07
N GLY A 109 -18.81 9.34 -9.85
CA GLY A 109 -19.13 10.60 -9.18
C GLY A 109 -20.58 10.73 -8.70
N VAL A 110 -21.34 9.63 -8.61
CA VAL A 110 -22.69 9.59 -8.04
C VAL A 110 -22.66 9.94 -6.55
N VAL A 111 -21.59 9.50 -5.87
CA VAL A 111 -21.25 9.91 -4.51
C VAL A 111 -19.79 10.36 -4.49
N VAL A 112 -19.49 11.39 -3.71
CA VAL A 112 -18.15 12.00 -3.64
C VAL A 112 -17.65 12.20 -2.20
N ASP A 113 -18.56 12.20 -1.23
CA ASP A 113 -18.25 12.45 0.17
C ASP A 113 -17.87 11.15 0.88
N ASP A 114 -16.79 11.15 1.65
CA ASP A 114 -16.32 10.00 2.42
C ASP A 114 -17.34 9.55 3.48
N SER A 115 -18.17 10.46 3.99
CA SER A 115 -19.23 10.18 4.96
C SER A 115 -20.36 9.32 4.41
N GLU A 116 -20.43 9.12 3.08
CA GLU A 116 -21.45 8.31 2.43
C GLU A 116 -21.42 6.85 2.92
N VAL A 117 -20.23 6.36 3.22
CA VAL A 117 -19.99 5.00 3.73
C VAL A 117 -19.79 4.92 5.24
N ALA A 118 -19.71 6.08 5.91
CA ALA A 118 -19.49 6.18 7.35
C ALA A 118 -20.71 5.74 8.15
N LEU A 119 -20.45 5.00 9.22
CA LEU A 119 -21.43 4.55 10.21
C LEU A 119 -20.73 4.30 11.54
N LEU A 120 -21.49 4.36 12.63
CA LEU A 120 -21.04 3.94 13.95
C LEU A 120 -21.20 2.42 14.07
N HIS A 121 -20.18 1.72 14.58
CA HIS A 121 -20.22 0.29 14.82
C HIS A 121 -19.63 -0.05 16.18
N ALA A 122 -20.00 -1.22 16.72
CA ALA A 122 -19.38 -1.74 17.94
C ALA A 122 -17.93 -2.19 17.67
N ASP A 123 -17.19 -2.50 18.72
CA ASP A 123 -15.82 -3.02 18.61
C ASP A 123 -15.77 -4.51 18.25
N GLY A 124 -14.56 -5.07 18.23
CA GLY A 124 -14.31 -6.47 17.91
C GLY A 124 -14.91 -7.46 18.91
N GLU A 125 -15.02 -7.10 20.20
CA GLU A 125 -15.65 -7.96 21.22
C GLU A 125 -17.14 -8.19 20.93
N HIS A 126 -17.77 -7.20 20.31
CA HIS A 126 -19.18 -7.23 19.90
C HIS A 126 -19.37 -7.56 18.41
N GLY A 127 -18.34 -8.07 17.74
CA GLY A 127 -18.40 -8.55 16.36
C GLY A 127 -18.58 -7.45 15.32
N TRP A 128 -18.12 -6.22 15.61
CA TRP A 128 -18.16 -5.07 14.70
C TRP A 128 -19.56 -4.68 14.23
N ARG A 129 -20.62 -5.05 14.96
CA ARG A 129 -22.01 -4.83 14.51
C ARG A 129 -22.27 -3.34 14.19
N PRO A 130 -22.93 -3.00 13.07
CA PRO A 130 -23.33 -1.62 12.81
C PRO A 130 -24.38 -1.17 13.83
N LEU A 131 -24.21 0.04 14.35
CA LEU A 131 -25.15 0.73 15.25
C LEU A 131 -25.96 1.80 14.52
N THR A 132 -25.40 2.34 13.43
CA THR A 132 -26.11 3.25 12.52
C THR A 132 -26.02 2.77 11.06
N VAL A 133 -26.73 3.49 10.19
CA VAL A 133 -26.92 3.20 8.77
C VAL A 133 -26.07 4.17 7.95
N PRO A 134 -25.28 3.70 6.98
CA PRO A 134 -24.53 4.55 6.07
C PRO A 134 -25.46 5.19 5.03
N MET A 135 -25.07 6.35 4.49
CA MET A 135 -25.89 7.07 3.52
C MET A 135 -26.09 6.29 2.22
N VAL A 136 -25.08 5.51 1.78
CA VAL A 136 -25.20 4.64 0.60
C VAL A 136 -26.35 3.63 0.71
N ASN A 137 -26.64 3.10 1.91
CA ASN A 137 -27.77 2.18 2.11
C ASN A 137 -29.11 2.92 2.03
N VAL A 138 -29.17 4.17 2.50
CA VAL A 138 -30.37 5.02 2.35
C VAL A 138 -30.65 5.30 0.87
N ARG A 139 -29.63 5.70 0.11
CA ARG A 139 -29.74 5.91 -1.35
C ARG A 139 -30.17 4.63 -2.07
N HIS A 140 -29.58 3.50 -1.70
CA HIS A 140 -29.90 2.22 -2.30
C HIS A 140 -31.36 1.82 -2.05
N ALA A 141 -31.82 1.90 -0.80
CA ALA A 141 -33.21 1.57 -0.46
C ALA A 141 -34.20 2.51 -1.16
N ALA A 142 -33.90 3.81 -1.24
CA ALA A 142 -34.71 4.77 -1.98
C ALA A 142 -34.82 4.40 -3.47
N ALA A 143 -33.70 4.02 -4.10
CA ALA A 143 -33.66 3.59 -5.49
C ALA A 143 -34.44 2.30 -5.73
N CYS A 144 -34.27 1.29 -4.87
CA CYS A 144 -34.99 0.02 -4.94
C CYS A 144 -36.49 0.21 -4.74
N ALA A 145 -36.92 1.04 -3.78
CA ALA A 145 -38.32 1.33 -3.54
C ALA A 145 -38.96 2.09 -4.71
N ALA A 146 -38.23 3.01 -5.34
CA ALA A 146 -38.68 3.70 -6.54
C ALA A 146 -38.82 2.74 -7.73
N GLN A 147 -37.85 1.84 -7.94
CA GLN A 147 -37.92 0.81 -8.99
C GLN A 147 -39.09 -0.15 -8.78
N ALA A 148 -39.36 -0.52 -7.51
CA ALA A 148 -40.51 -1.34 -7.13
C ALA A 148 -41.85 -0.59 -7.15
N ARG A 149 -41.85 0.72 -7.50
CA ARG A 149 -43.03 1.61 -7.50
C ARG A 149 -43.70 1.74 -6.13
N VAL A 150 -42.97 1.49 -5.05
CA VAL A 150 -43.40 1.71 -3.66
C VAL A 150 -43.31 3.18 -3.30
N LEU A 151 -42.26 3.85 -3.76
CA LEU A 151 -42.08 5.29 -3.64
C LEU A 151 -42.16 5.95 -5.01
N THR A 152 -42.76 7.14 -5.06
CA THR A 152 -42.59 8.04 -6.20
C THR A 152 -41.16 8.59 -6.22
N ARG A 153 -40.75 9.20 -7.33
CA ARG A 153 -39.42 9.85 -7.43
C ARG A 153 -39.22 10.91 -6.35
N ASP A 154 -40.25 11.70 -6.08
CA ASP A 154 -40.19 12.77 -5.06
C ASP A 154 -40.14 12.19 -3.64
N ALA A 155 -40.90 11.13 -3.36
CA ALA A 155 -40.86 10.46 -2.06
C ALA A 155 -39.50 9.78 -1.81
N ALA A 156 -38.89 9.18 -2.84
CA ALA A 156 -37.55 8.61 -2.76
C ALA A 156 -36.48 9.70 -2.57
N ARG A 157 -36.60 10.84 -3.26
CA ARG A 157 -35.72 12.01 -3.04
C ARG A 157 -35.83 12.51 -1.60
N ALA A 158 -37.06 12.66 -1.08
CA ALA A 158 -37.29 13.09 0.28
C ALA A 158 -36.63 12.17 1.33
N LEU A 159 -36.60 10.85 1.08
CA LEU A 159 -35.92 9.90 1.96
C LEU A 159 -34.40 10.11 1.95
N VAL A 160 -33.81 10.36 0.78
CA VAL A 160 -32.38 10.66 0.65
C VAL A 160 -32.05 11.96 1.38
N ASP A 161 -32.83 13.02 1.17
CA ASP A 161 -32.62 14.31 1.84
C ASP A 161 -32.72 14.17 3.37
N ALA A 162 -33.71 13.40 3.85
CA ALA A 162 -33.88 13.11 5.27
C ALA A 162 -32.67 12.34 5.84
N GLY A 163 -32.16 11.35 5.09
CA GLY A 163 -30.93 10.63 5.43
C GLY A 163 -29.70 11.54 5.56
N GLN A 164 -29.56 12.49 4.64
CA GLN A 164 -28.46 13.48 4.64
C GLN A 164 -28.57 14.46 5.80
N SER A 165 -29.78 14.84 6.22
CA SER A 165 -29.97 15.76 7.36
C SER A 165 -29.63 15.15 8.71
N VAL A 166 -29.51 13.82 8.81
CA VAL A 166 -29.14 13.12 10.03
C VAL A 166 -27.65 12.82 10.01
N PHE A 167 -26.93 13.31 11.02
CA PHE A 167 -25.50 13.05 11.19
C PHE A 167 -25.24 11.54 11.29
N TYR A 168 -24.17 11.04 10.67
CA TYR A 168 -23.97 9.61 10.45
C TYR A 168 -23.87 8.79 11.76
N GLN A 169 -23.41 9.40 12.86
CA GLN A 169 -23.34 8.77 14.18
C GLN A 169 -24.71 8.59 14.84
N GLU A 170 -25.75 9.25 14.33
CA GLU A 170 -27.13 9.15 14.82
C GLU A 170 -28.08 8.51 13.79
N ARG A 171 -27.61 8.24 12.57
CA ARG A 171 -28.43 7.83 11.43
C ARG A 171 -28.97 6.42 11.60
N THR A 172 -30.14 6.28 12.20
CA THR A 172 -30.91 5.04 12.22
C THR A 172 -32.10 5.14 11.27
N TRP A 173 -32.63 4.01 10.80
CA TRP A 173 -33.86 4.04 10.00
C TRP A 173 -35.02 4.73 10.73
N GLY A 174 -35.12 4.59 12.05
CA GLY A 174 -36.10 5.33 12.87
C GLY A 174 -35.96 6.84 12.71
N ARG A 175 -34.75 7.38 12.93
CA ARG A 175 -34.46 8.83 12.78
C ARG A 175 -34.68 9.33 11.35
N VAL A 176 -34.27 8.55 10.35
CA VAL A 176 -34.49 8.90 8.93
C VAL A 176 -35.98 8.95 8.61
N LEU A 177 -36.76 8.00 9.13
CA LEU A 177 -38.19 7.93 8.91
C LEU A 177 -38.97 9.02 9.68
N GLU A 178 -38.50 9.42 10.87
CA GLU A 178 -39.01 10.59 11.59
C GLU A 178 -38.76 11.87 10.79
N ALA A 179 -37.55 12.05 10.24
CA ALA A 179 -37.18 13.22 9.46
C ALA A 179 -37.95 13.33 8.13
N VAL A 180 -38.27 12.21 7.47
CA VAL A 180 -39.04 12.21 6.21
C VAL A 180 -40.56 12.31 6.43
N ALA A 181 -41.05 12.02 7.64
CA ALA A 181 -42.49 11.93 7.94
C ALA A 181 -43.32 13.15 7.48
N PRO A 182 -42.87 14.41 7.64
CA PRO A 182 -43.63 15.57 7.15
C PRO A 182 -43.80 15.64 5.63
N ARG A 183 -42.99 14.90 4.87
CA ARG A 183 -42.98 14.88 3.40
C ARG A 183 -43.67 13.65 2.81
N TRP A 184 -44.08 12.69 3.64
CA TRP A 184 -44.77 11.47 3.19
C TRP A 184 -46.24 11.50 3.60
N SER A 185 -47.11 11.05 2.70
CA SER A 185 -48.50 10.72 3.06
C SER A 185 -48.54 9.44 3.90
N ALA A 186 -49.65 9.24 4.62
CA ALA A 186 -49.91 8.00 5.35
C ALA A 186 -49.87 6.76 4.43
N SER A 187 -50.34 6.89 3.18
CA SER A 187 -50.28 5.81 2.19
C SER A 187 -48.86 5.46 1.77
N THR A 188 -48.00 6.45 1.52
CA THR A 188 -46.58 6.25 1.20
C THR A 188 -45.87 5.57 2.37
N ARG A 189 -46.14 6.01 3.60
CA ARG A 189 -45.56 5.39 4.80
C ARG A 189 -45.98 3.92 4.95
N ALA A 190 -47.26 3.61 4.79
CA ALA A 190 -47.75 2.24 4.88
C ALA A 190 -47.16 1.33 3.78
N ALA A 191 -47.03 1.85 2.55
CA ALA A 191 -46.40 1.11 1.45
C ALA A 191 -44.92 0.82 1.74
N TRP A 192 -44.19 1.80 2.27
CA TRP A 192 -42.80 1.61 2.70
C TRP A 192 -42.68 0.54 3.79
N ASP A 193 -43.47 0.65 4.87
CA ASP A 193 -43.39 -0.28 6.01
C ASP A 193 -43.70 -1.73 5.59
N ALA A 194 -44.62 -1.93 4.63
CA ALA A 194 -44.93 -3.24 4.09
C ALA A 194 -43.79 -3.83 3.22
N TRP A 195 -43.05 -2.99 2.50
CA TRP A 195 -42.02 -3.40 1.56
C TRP A 195 -40.63 -3.53 2.18
N PHE A 196 -40.24 -2.59 3.05
CA PHE A 196 -38.88 -2.42 3.56
C PHE A 196 -38.27 -3.69 4.18
N PRO A 197 -38.98 -4.51 4.99
CA PRO A 197 -38.41 -5.72 5.58
C PRO A 197 -37.90 -6.76 4.59
N ARG A 198 -38.33 -6.70 3.32
CA ARG A 198 -37.95 -7.65 2.26
C ARG A 198 -37.28 -6.99 1.06
N GLY A 199 -37.47 -5.69 0.88
CA GLY A 199 -37.07 -4.97 -0.32
C GLY A 199 -35.77 -4.17 -0.21
N ALA A 200 -35.29 -3.91 1.00
CA ALA A 200 -34.07 -3.14 1.23
C ALA A 200 -32.94 -4.04 1.75
N GLU A 201 -32.27 -4.72 0.82
CA GLU A 201 -31.03 -5.42 1.15
C GLU A 201 -29.91 -4.41 1.48
N ASP A 202 -29.00 -4.82 2.36
CA ASP A 202 -27.86 -3.99 2.77
C ASP A 202 -26.80 -3.95 1.64
N LEU A 203 -26.65 -2.79 1.01
CA LEU A 203 -25.73 -2.61 -0.11
C LEU A 203 -24.27 -2.82 0.30
N LYS A 204 -23.85 -2.34 1.48
CA LYS A 204 -22.49 -2.59 1.99
C LYS A 204 -22.24 -4.09 2.13
N ARG A 205 -23.23 -4.84 2.61
CA ARG A 205 -23.13 -6.30 2.71
C ARG A 205 -23.06 -6.97 1.35
N GLN A 206 -23.90 -6.57 0.39
CA GLN A 206 -23.87 -7.10 -0.96
C GLN A 206 -22.50 -6.89 -1.62
N ASP A 207 -21.96 -5.67 -1.53
CA ASP A 207 -20.66 -5.33 -2.10
C ASP A 207 -19.51 -6.04 -1.39
N ALA A 208 -19.58 -6.21 -0.06
CA ALA A 208 -18.60 -6.99 0.70
C ALA A 208 -18.56 -8.45 0.23
N LEU A 209 -19.74 -9.06 0.02
CA LEU A 209 -19.86 -10.43 -0.50
C LEU A 209 -19.30 -10.52 -1.92
N ALA A 210 -19.60 -9.54 -2.78
CA ALA A 210 -19.09 -9.50 -4.15
C ALA A 210 -17.58 -9.35 -4.19
N CYS A 211 -17.02 -8.39 -3.43
CA CYS A 211 -15.57 -8.16 -3.31
C CYS A 211 -14.83 -9.41 -2.87
N LEU A 212 -15.32 -10.08 -1.82
CA LEU A 212 -14.72 -11.30 -1.30
C LEU A 212 -14.76 -12.46 -2.32
N ARG A 213 -15.89 -12.63 -3.02
CA ARG A 213 -16.02 -13.66 -4.08
C ARG A 213 -15.04 -13.40 -5.21
N THR A 214 -14.99 -12.17 -5.73
CA THR A 214 -14.07 -11.79 -6.81
C THR A 214 -12.62 -12.04 -6.42
N ALA A 215 -12.21 -11.63 -5.21
CA ALA A 215 -10.84 -11.87 -4.73
C ALA A 215 -10.53 -13.37 -4.57
N ALA A 216 -11.49 -14.15 -4.04
CA ALA A 216 -11.33 -15.58 -3.87
C ALA A 216 -11.26 -16.35 -5.20
N GLU A 217 -12.07 -15.98 -6.19
CA GLU A 217 -12.04 -16.50 -7.56
C GLU A 217 -10.73 -16.16 -8.27
N TRP A 218 -10.20 -14.96 -8.04
CA TRP A 218 -8.89 -14.59 -8.56
C TRP A 218 -7.75 -15.39 -7.92
N VAL A 219 -7.77 -15.57 -6.59
CA VAL A 219 -6.79 -16.43 -5.92
C VAL A 219 -6.90 -17.88 -6.42
N ALA A 220 -8.13 -18.36 -6.67
CA ALA A 220 -8.43 -19.67 -7.21
C ALA A 220 -7.83 -19.92 -8.59
N SER A 221 -7.88 -18.92 -9.47
CA SER A 221 -7.47 -19.04 -10.86
C SER A 221 -5.96 -19.19 -11.02
N GLY A 222 -5.18 -18.74 -10.04
CA GLY A 222 -3.72 -18.71 -10.13
C GLY A 222 -3.19 -17.63 -11.08
N ALA A 223 -4.04 -16.70 -11.52
CA ALA A 223 -3.63 -15.59 -12.37
C ALA A 223 -2.50 -14.77 -11.73
N PRO A 224 -1.57 -14.22 -12.53
CA PRO A 224 -0.55 -13.29 -12.03
C PRO A 224 -1.22 -12.02 -11.50
N ALA A 225 -0.64 -11.41 -10.46
CA ALA A 225 -1.14 -10.15 -9.91
C ALA A 225 -1.26 -9.10 -11.03
N PRO A 226 -2.34 -8.30 -11.06
CA PRO A 226 -2.44 -7.19 -11.99
C PRO A 226 -1.18 -6.32 -11.82
N HIS A 227 -0.36 -6.22 -12.85
CA HIS A 227 0.83 -5.38 -12.82
C HIS A 227 0.38 -3.92 -12.83
N GLY A 228 0.20 -3.34 -11.64
CA GLY A 228 0.27 -1.89 -11.51
C GLY A 228 1.65 -1.44 -12.01
N ALA A 229 1.72 -0.33 -12.74
CA ALA A 229 3.00 0.22 -13.17
C ALA A 229 3.95 0.31 -11.95
N PRO A 230 5.20 -0.24 -12.03
CA PRO A 230 6.15 -0.13 -10.94
C PRO A 230 6.32 1.35 -10.61
N ARG A 231 5.96 1.74 -9.39
CA ARG A 231 6.15 3.11 -8.92
C ARG A 231 7.16 3.12 -7.79
N GLU A 232 7.98 4.16 -7.78
CA GLU A 232 8.75 4.47 -6.59
C GLU A 232 7.79 4.97 -5.52
N PRO A 233 7.74 4.35 -4.32
CA PRO A 233 6.94 4.85 -3.24
C PRO A 233 7.40 6.27 -2.86
N SER A 234 6.45 7.12 -2.44
CA SER A 234 6.76 8.50 -2.02
C SER A 234 7.84 8.51 -0.93
N SER A 235 8.59 9.61 -0.82
CA SER A 235 9.65 9.73 0.19
C SER A 235 9.12 9.51 1.61
N LEU A 236 7.88 9.94 1.89
CA LEU A 236 7.19 9.70 3.16
C LEU A 236 6.98 8.21 3.42
N VAL A 237 6.51 7.46 2.41
CA VAL A 237 6.31 6.01 2.52
C VAL A 237 7.62 5.27 2.71
N ARG A 238 8.66 5.63 1.95
CA ARG A 238 10.00 5.03 2.09
C ARG A 238 10.55 5.22 3.49
N ARG A 239 10.49 6.45 4.01
CA ARG A 239 10.93 6.77 5.38
C ARG A 239 10.11 6.04 6.44
N ARG A 240 8.79 5.97 6.27
CA ARG A 240 7.92 5.29 7.23
C ARG A 240 8.14 3.78 7.24
N ARG A 241 8.24 3.15 6.07
CA ARG A 241 8.59 1.71 5.97
C ARG A 241 9.91 1.45 6.67
N LEU A 242 10.95 2.24 6.40
CA LEU A 242 12.26 2.07 7.03
C LEU A 242 12.21 2.11 8.58
N VAL A 243 11.35 2.94 9.17
CA VAL A 243 11.20 3.03 10.64
C VAL A 243 10.33 1.90 11.21
N ASP A 244 9.22 1.59 10.53
CA ASP A 244 8.21 0.62 11.00
C ASP A 244 8.56 -0.84 10.69
N ASP A 245 9.59 -1.10 9.85
CA ASP A 245 10.02 -2.45 9.51
C ASP A 245 10.73 -3.15 10.68
N VAL A 246 10.97 -4.46 10.55
CA VAL A 246 11.60 -5.29 11.57
C VAL A 246 12.87 -5.96 11.06
N THR A 247 13.91 -5.91 11.88
CA THR A 247 15.20 -6.55 11.60
C THR A 247 15.35 -7.79 12.45
N ALA A 248 15.74 -8.90 11.82
CA ALA A 248 15.97 -10.16 12.53
C ALA A 248 17.30 -10.13 13.29
N THR A 249 17.30 -10.65 14.52
CA THR A 249 18.45 -10.80 15.39
C THR A 249 18.54 -12.24 15.90
N GLN A 250 19.63 -12.59 16.59
CA GLN A 250 19.75 -13.91 17.23
C GLN A 250 18.70 -14.14 18.33
N ALA A 251 18.23 -13.07 18.99
CA ALA A 251 17.28 -13.14 20.11
C ALA A 251 15.81 -12.94 19.70
N GLY A 252 15.52 -12.66 18.43
CA GLY A 252 14.17 -12.33 17.94
C GLY A 252 14.20 -11.20 16.90
N ALA A 253 13.08 -10.49 16.72
CA ALA A 253 13.01 -9.35 15.82
C ALA A 253 13.00 -8.03 16.60
N VAL A 254 13.67 -7.00 16.08
CA VAL A 254 13.69 -5.64 16.64
C VAL A 254 13.17 -4.64 15.61
N SER A 255 12.73 -3.46 16.04
CA SER A 255 12.32 -2.40 15.09
C SER A 255 13.53 -1.86 14.34
N SER A 256 13.39 -1.69 13.03
CA SER A 256 14.39 -1.05 12.17
C SER A 256 14.62 0.42 12.56
N GLY A 257 13.60 1.10 13.10
CA GLY A 257 13.76 2.43 13.70
C GLY A 257 14.77 2.44 14.86
N GLN A 258 14.71 1.45 15.75
CA GLN A 258 15.68 1.32 16.86
C GLN A 258 17.09 1.01 16.34
N VAL A 259 17.20 0.21 15.27
CA VAL A 259 18.49 -0.05 14.61
C VAL A 259 19.07 1.25 14.03
N LEU A 260 18.24 2.09 13.40
CA LEU A 260 18.66 3.38 12.89
C LEU A 260 19.11 4.35 13.99
N ASP A 261 18.45 4.34 15.14
CA ASP A 261 18.85 5.18 16.27
C ASP A 261 20.26 4.80 16.75
N VAL A 262 20.55 3.50 16.89
CA VAL A 262 21.91 3.02 17.21
C VAL A 262 22.91 3.40 16.12
N LEU A 263 22.55 3.26 14.84
CA LEU A 263 23.43 3.62 13.73
C LEU A 263 23.72 5.12 13.67
N ARG A 264 22.77 5.98 14.06
CA ARG A 264 22.98 7.45 14.11
C ARG A 264 24.02 7.87 15.13
N GLU A 265 24.17 7.10 16.20
CA GLU A 265 25.16 7.35 17.25
C GLU A 265 26.56 6.79 16.90
N SER A 266 26.69 6.03 15.80
CA SER A 266 27.97 5.50 15.33
C SER A 266 28.88 6.59 14.76
N PRO A 267 30.21 6.55 15.00
CA PRO A 267 31.17 7.44 14.35
C PRO A 267 31.11 7.40 12.82
N ASP A 268 30.74 6.26 12.24
CA ASP A 268 30.67 6.05 10.78
C ASP A 268 29.36 6.56 10.17
N ALA A 269 28.39 7.00 10.98
CA ALA A 269 27.06 7.40 10.51
C ALA A 269 27.11 8.46 9.40
N PRO A 270 27.94 9.54 9.50
CA PRO A 270 28.03 10.54 8.44
C PRO A 270 28.53 9.94 7.12
N ALA A 271 29.59 9.12 7.18
CA ALA A 271 30.17 8.51 5.98
C ALA A 271 29.19 7.55 5.28
N LEU A 272 28.49 6.71 6.06
CA LEU A 272 27.46 5.81 5.55
C LEU A 272 26.28 6.57 4.92
N ALA A 273 25.82 7.63 5.59
CA ALA A 273 24.72 8.46 5.09
C ALA A 273 25.10 9.19 3.80
N GLU A 274 26.28 9.80 3.74
CA GLU A 274 26.76 10.49 2.54
C GLU A 274 26.93 9.54 1.36
N ALA A 275 27.53 8.36 1.57
CA ALA A 275 27.67 7.36 0.53
C ALA A 275 26.30 6.89 -0.01
N GLY A 276 25.33 6.67 0.89
CA GLY A 276 23.96 6.34 0.51
C GLY A 276 23.24 7.47 -0.24
N LEU A 277 23.39 8.72 0.21
CA LEU A 277 22.78 9.89 -0.41
C LEU A 277 23.36 10.16 -1.80
N ARG A 278 24.68 10.09 -1.97
CA ARG A 278 25.33 10.25 -3.29
C ARG A 278 24.78 9.24 -4.30
N ARG A 279 24.73 7.96 -3.92
CA ARG A 279 24.17 6.90 -4.77
C ARG A 279 22.71 7.17 -5.13
N ALA A 280 21.87 7.44 -4.14
CA ALA A 280 20.44 7.67 -4.36
C ALA A 280 20.17 8.90 -5.23
N LEU A 281 20.96 9.96 -5.08
CA LEU A 281 20.88 11.17 -5.90
C LEU A 281 21.34 10.92 -7.34
N LEU A 282 22.45 10.22 -7.55
CA LEU A 282 22.93 9.85 -8.89
C LEU A 282 21.94 8.95 -9.61
N ALA A 283 21.41 7.93 -8.94
CA ALA A 283 20.40 7.04 -9.50
C ALA A 283 19.10 7.80 -9.83
N GLY A 284 18.64 8.68 -8.92
CA GLY A 284 17.47 9.53 -9.15
C GLY A 284 17.67 10.47 -10.34
N TRP A 285 18.83 11.14 -10.42
CA TRP A 285 19.18 12.01 -11.54
C TRP A 285 19.21 11.25 -12.87
N ALA A 286 19.83 10.07 -12.91
CA ALA A 286 19.83 9.20 -14.09
C ALA A 286 18.39 8.89 -14.57
N ARG A 287 17.48 8.56 -13.64
CA ARG A 287 16.07 8.34 -13.97
C ARG A 287 15.40 9.59 -14.54
N THR A 288 15.74 10.80 -14.04
CA THR A 288 15.21 12.06 -14.62
C THR A 288 15.66 12.32 -16.06
N LEU A 289 16.81 11.76 -16.46
CA LEU A 289 17.31 11.80 -17.83
C LEU A 289 16.71 10.69 -18.72
N GLY A 290 15.81 9.86 -18.17
CA GLY A 290 15.22 8.72 -18.86
C GLY A 290 16.16 7.51 -18.97
N LEU A 291 17.26 7.50 -18.21
CA LEU A 291 18.15 6.34 -18.15
C LEU A 291 17.52 5.25 -17.30
N GLY A 292 17.64 4.02 -17.77
CA GLY A 292 17.22 2.81 -17.07
C GLY A 292 18.28 1.74 -17.17
N VAL A 293 18.17 0.74 -16.30
CA VAL A 293 19.04 -0.46 -16.31
C VAL A 293 18.21 -1.70 -16.58
N SER A 294 18.79 -2.64 -17.30
CA SER A 294 18.19 -3.94 -17.59
C SER A 294 18.25 -4.88 -16.38
N ASP A 295 17.38 -5.88 -16.35
CA ASP A 295 17.40 -6.93 -15.32
C ASP A 295 18.75 -7.66 -15.26
N ALA A 296 19.45 -7.78 -16.39
CA ALA A 296 20.78 -8.38 -16.45
C ALA A 296 21.83 -7.53 -15.73
N GLU A 297 21.77 -6.20 -15.88
CA GLU A 297 22.67 -5.27 -15.17
C GLU A 297 22.41 -5.27 -13.67
N VAL A 298 21.14 -5.32 -13.24
CA VAL A 298 20.78 -5.46 -11.83
C VAL A 298 21.31 -6.79 -11.26
N ALA A 299 21.19 -7.88 -12.00
CA ALA A 299 21.69 -9.20 -11.59
C ALA A 299 23.22 -9.23 -11.46
N VAL A 300 23.95 -8.46 -12.26
CA VAL A 300 25.42 -8.31 -12.13
C VAL A 300 25.78 -7.65 -10.81
N GLU A 301 25.10 -6.55 -10.43
CA GLU A 301 25.35 -5.90 -9.14
C GLU A 301 24.93 -6.78 -7.96
N GLU A 302 23.83 -7.53 -8.07
CA GLU A 302 23.44 -8.50 -7.05
C GLU A 302 24.48 -9.60 -6.87
N ALA A 303 25.01 -10.15 -7.96
CA ALA A 303 26.05 -11.16 -7.92
C ALA A 303 27.35 -10.64 -7.28
N ARG A 304 27.76 -9.41 -7.63
CA ARG A 304 28.92 -8.72 -7.01
C ARG A 304 28.72 -8.54 -5.51
N TRP A 305 27.53 -8.09 -5.10
CA TRP A 305 27.22 -7.91 -3.69
C TRP A 305 27.26 -9.26 -2.95
N TRP A 306 26.66 -10.32 -3.47
CA TRP A 306 26.71 -11.64 -2.84
C TRP A 306 28.13 -12.22 -2.74
N GLN A 307 28.99 -11.97 -3.74
CA GLN A 307 30.41 -12.34 -3.68
C GLN A 307 31.12 -11.62 -2.53
N ALA A 308 30.87 -10.31 -2.35
CA ALA A 308 31.43 -9.53 -1.27
C ALA A 308 30.92 -9.98 0.12
N GLN A 309 29.64 -10.34 0.23
CA GLN A 309 29.06 -10.82 1.49
C GLN A 309 29.60 -12.19 1.93
N ARG A 310 30.11 -13.00 0.99
CA ARG A 310 30.62 -14.37 1.26
C ARG A 310 29.60 -15.28 1.96
N VAL A 311 28.32 -15.12 1.63
CA VAL A 311 27.20 -15.90 2.22
C VAL A 311 26.74 -16.99 1.23
N PRO A 312 26.66 -18.27 1.66
CA PRO A 312 26.18 -19.35 0.80
C PRO A 312 24.70 -19.19 0.46
N ALA A 313 24.28 -19.67 -0.72
CA ALA A 313 22.92 -19.52 -1.25
C ALA A 313 21.83 -19.93 -0.24
N SER A 314 22.06 -21.02 0.50
CA SER A 314 21.13 -21.56 1.51
C SER A 314 20.88 -20.64 2.72
N ARG A 315 21.73 -19.64 2.95
CA ARG A 315 21.61 -18.69 4.08
C ARG A 315 21.25 -17.27 3.65
N ARG A 316 21.04 -17.03 2.34
CA ARG A 316 20.81 -15.69 1.80
C ARG A 316 19.55 -15.02 2.36
N GLU A 317 18.43 -15.74 2.43
CA GLU A 317 17.17 -15.18 2.96
C GLU A 317 17.33 -14.77 4.45
N ALA A 318 17.93 -15.64 5.27
CA ALA A 318 18.19 -15.34 6.67
C ALA A 318 19.20 -14.19 6.85
N HIS A 319 20.19 -14.08 5.96
CA HIS A 319 21.14 -12.97 5.96
C HIS A 319 20.45 -11.64 5.62
N LEU A 320 19.59 -11.62 4.60
CA LEU A 320 18.81 -10.42 4.25
C LEU A 320 17.94 -9.96 5.41
N ALA A 321 17.23 -10.89 6.06
CA ALA A 321 16.41 -10.56 7.23
C ALA A 321 17.22 -9.91 8.37
N ARG A 322 18.49 -10.31 8.55
CA ARG A 322 19.41 -9.70 9.53
C ARG A 322 19.90 -8.30 9.14
N LEU A 323 19.82 -7.96 7.86
CA LEU A 323 20.13 -6.63 7.34
C LEU A 323 18.90 -5.71 7.31
N GLY A 324 17.73 -6.18 7.76
CA GLY A 324 16.47 -5.46 7.58
C GLY A 324 16.05 -5.38 6.12
N LEU A 325 16.42 -6.38 5.31
CA LEU A 325 16.13 -6.46 3.88
C LEU A 325 15.32 -7.72 3.55
N ASP A 326 14.58 -7.64 2.45
CA ASP A 326 14.06 -8.79 1.72
C ASP A 326 14.63 -8.82 0.29
N ALA A 327 14.23 -9.80 -0.51
CA ALA A 327 14.71 -9.92 -1.90
C ALA A 327 14.33 -8.72 -2.77
N VAL A 328 13.18 -8.08 -2.51
CA VAL A 328 12.72 -6.91 -3.26
C VAL A 328 13.54 -5.68 -2.89
N GLY A 329 13.81 -5.48 -1.60
CA GLY A 329 14.68 -4.44 -1.07
C GLY A 329 16.10 -4.56 -1.58
N LEU A 330 16.66 -5.79 -1.61
CA LEU A 330 17.97 -6.04 -2.22
C LEU A 330 17.97 -5.65 -3.71
N ARG A 331 17.00 -6.12 -4.49
CA ARG A 331 16.90 -5.80 -5.92
C ARG A 331 16.85 -4.29 -6.17
N ARG A 332 16.10 -3.53 -5.36
CA ARG A 332 16.04 -2.07 -5.45
C ARG A 332 17.40 -1.41 -5.19
N LEU A 333 18.13 -1.87 -4.17
CA LEU A 333 19.49 -1.38 -3.91
C LEU A 333 20.46 -1.73 -5.04
N CYS A 334 20.35 -2.93 -5.62
CA CYS A 334 21.15 -3.33 -6.77
C CYS A 334 20.82 -2.53 -8.03
N GLU A 335 19.56 -2.14 -8.23
CA GLU A 335 19.16 -1.23 -9.31
C GLU A 335 19.79 0.16 -9.14
N GLU A 336 19.79 0.71 -7.92
CA GLU A 336 20.48 1.98 -7.64
C GLU A 336 21.99 1.88 -7.85
N LEU A 337 22.63 0.76 -7.45
CA LEU A 337 24.05 0.51 -7.73
C LEU A 337 24.34 0.41 -9.22
N ALA A 338 23.46 -0.24 -9.99
CA ALA A 338 23.61 -0.37 -11.43
C ALA A 338 23.48 1.00 -12.13
N LEU A 339 22.52 1.83 -11.71
CA LEU A 339 22.36 3.19 -12.22
C LEU A 339 23.54 4.09 -11.85
N GLU A 340 24.02 4.04 -10.59
CA GLU A 340 25.22 4.76 -10.17
C GLU A 340 26.42 4.37 -11.04
N ARG A 341 26.63 3.06 -11.26
CA ARG A 341 27.71 2.58 -12.13
C ARG A 341 27.54 3.03 -13.58
N LEU A 342 26.32 3.01 -14.11
CA LEU A 342 26.03 3.48 -15.47
C LEU A 342 26.44 4.95 -15.60
N VAL A 343 26.08 5.78 -14.60
CA VAL A 343 26.44 7.20 -14.56
C VAL A 343 27.95 7.40 -14.50
N LEU A 344 28.63 6.71 -13.58
CA LEU A 344 30.08 6.84 -13.43
C LEU A 344 30.85 6.34 -14.66
N THR A 345 30.39 5.26 -15.29
CA THR A 345 31.04 4.70 -16.50
C THR A 345 30.93 5.64 -17.70
N HIS A 346 29.86 6.44 -17.76
CA HIS A 346 29.59 7.35 -18.87
C HIS A 346 29.73 8.83 -18.49
N SER A 347 30.43 9.15 -17.40
CA SER A 347 30.53 10.51 -16.84
C SER A 347 30.94 11.56 -17.88
N ALA A 348 31.92 11.23 -18.73
CA ALA A 348 32.43 12.11 -19.78
C ALA A 348 31.41 12.44 -20.89
N ARG A 349 30.32 11.68 -21.00
CA ARG A 349 29.27 11.85 -22.04
C ARG A 349 27.95 12.36 -21.49
N LEU A 350 27.74 12.29 -20.18
CA LEU A 350 26.46 12.65 -19.55
C LEU A 350 26.29 14.16 -19.34
N LEU A 351 27.39 14.92 -19.43
CA LEU A 351 27.41 16.36 -19.32
C LEU A 351 28.19 16.96 -20.50
N PRO A 352 27.84 18.17 -20.97
CA PRO A 352 28.75 18.97 -21.78
C PRO A 352 30.07 19.16 -21.02
N ASP A 353 31.19 18.78 -21.65
CA ASP A 353 32.52 18.78 -21.02
C ASP A 353 32.58 17.99 -19.69
N GLY A 354 31.98 16.79 -19.68
CA GLY A 354 31.91 15.94 -18.50
C GLY A 354 33.27 15.41 -18.02
N PRO A 355 33.43 15.12 -16.71
CA PRO A 355 34.69 14.71 -16.14
C PRO A 355 35.12 13.31 -16.59
N SER A 356 36.41 13.15 -16.82
CA SER A 356 37.06 11.87 -17.07
C SER A 356 37.39 11.12 -15.77
N TRP A 357 37.67 9.82 -15.91
CA TRP A 357 38.08 8.99 -14.78
C TRP A 357 39.42 9.46 -14.18
N ASP A 358 40.39 9.86 -15.01
CA ASP A 358 41.70 10.31 -14.56
C ASP A 358 41.63 11.63 -13.78
N GLU A 359 40.78 12.57 -14.20
CA GLU A 359 40.54 13.83 -13.46
C GLU A 359 39.96 13.55 -12.08
N ALA A 360 38.99 12.63 -11.99
CA ALA A 360 38.38 12.24 -10.72
C ALA A 360 39.39 11.53 -9.80
N LEU A 361 40.19 10.59 -10.34
CA LEU A 361 41.25 9.92 -9.58
C LEU A 361 42.27 10.92 -9.03
N ALA A 362 42.76 11.82 -9.89
CA ALA A 362 43.75 12.82 -9.49
C ALA A 362 43.22 13.77 -8.42
N ALA A 363 41.95 14.18 -8.51
CA ALA A 363 41.32 15.04 -7.51
C ALA A 363 41.26 14.36 -6.13
N GLU A 364 40.72 13.14 -6.06
CA GLU A 364 40.58 12.41 -4.79
C GLU A 364 41.93 11.97 -4.20
N ALA A 365 42.88 11.54 -5.04
CA ALA A 365 44.23 11.23 -4.59
C ALA A 365 44.92 12.45 -3.96
N ARG A 366 44.68 13.66 -4.50
CA ARG A 366 45.23 14.90 -3.92
C ARG A 366 44.54 15.29 -2.62
N LEU A 367 43.23 15.13 -2.53
CA LEU A 367 42.47 15.42 -1.31
C LEU A 367 42.82 14.46 -0.17
N SER A 368 43.05 13.19 -0.48
CA SER A 368 43.40 12.16 0.51
C SER A 368 44.89 12.11 0.86
N GLY A 369 45.74 12.81 0.12
CA GLY A 369 47.21 12.74 0.26
C GLY A 369 47.86 11.60 -0.52
N ALA A 370 47.09 10.62 -1.02
CA ALA A 370 47.60 9.47 -1.77
C ALA A 370 48.39 9.85 -3.05
N TRP A 371 48.17 11.05 -3.58
CA TRP A 371 48.97 11.57 -4.70
C TRP A 371 50.44 11.75 -4.33
N ALA A 372 50.73 12.19 -3.10
CA ALA A 372 52.10 12.34 -2.62
C ALA A 372 52.78 10.96 -2.50
N ASP A 373 52.11 10.01 -1.86
CA ASP A 373 52.61 8.64 -1.71
C ASP A 373 52.86 7.98 -3.08
N ALA A 374 51.95 8.16 -4.03
CA ALA A 374 52.12 7.66 -5.39
C ALA A 374 53.26 8.35 -6.14
N ALA A 375 53.50 9.64 -5.90
CA ALA A 375 54.61 10.37 -6.50
C ALA A 375 55.96 9.87 -5.96
N GLU A 376 56.06 9.62 -4.65
CA GLU A 376 57.26 9.03 -4.03
C GLU A 376 57.56 7.64 -4.59
N ALA A 377 56.54 6.82 -4.83
CA ALA A 377 56.72 5.48 -5.42
C ALA A 377 57.26 5.49 -6.86
N VAL A 378 57.23 6.65 -7.54
CA VAL A 378 57.71 6.82 -8.92
C VAL A 378 59.07 7.55 -8.96
N ASP A 379 59.54 8.13 -7.85
CA ASP A 379 60.85 8.79 -7.77
C ASP A 379 61.99 7.76 -7.82
N PRO A 380 62.87 7.77 -8.84
CA PRO A 380 63.94 6.78 -8.99
C PRO A 380 65.14 6.96 -8.03
N THR A 381 65.10 7.88 -7.07
CA THR A 381 66.29 8.31 -6.31
C THR A 381 66.63 7.53 -5.03
N GLU A 382 66.66 6.20 -5.09
CA GLU A 382 67.41 5.35 -4.12
C GLU A 382 68.61 4.60 -4.76
N GLY A 383 69.16 5.11 -5.87
CA GLY A 383 70.16 4.37 -6.67
C GLY A 383 71.50 5.04 -6.99
N VAL A 384 71.77 6.30 -6.64
CA VAL A 384 73.07 6.93 -6.96
C VAL A 384 73.51 7.89 -5.87
N GLY A 385 74.54 7.51 -5.09
CA GLY A 385 75.32 8.48 -4.32
C GLY A 385 75.88 8.06 -2.96
N SER A 386 76.34 6.82 -2.78
CA SER A 386 77.36 6.53 -1.75
C SER A 386 78.68 6.18 -2.44
N SER A 387 79.54 7.19 -2.62
CA SER A 387 80.99 7.03 -2.79
C SER A 387 81.67 8.35 -2.50
#